data_AF-A0A812PDT7-F1
#
_entry.id   AF-A0A812PDT7-F1
#
_cell.length_a   1.000
_cell.length_b   1.000
_cell.length_c   1.000
_cell.angle_alpha   90.00
_cell.angle_beta   90.00
_cell.angle_gamma   90.00
#
_symmetry.space_group_name_H-M   'P 1'
#
loop_
_entity.id
_entity.type
_entity.pdbx_description
1 polymer ?
#
loop_
_entity_poly.entity_id
_entity_poly.type
_entity_poly.pdbx_seq_one_letter_code
_entity_poly.pdbx_strand_id
1 'polypeptide(L)'
;MLLCSIKSQQHRGVCLVFRDYVPELDLVAVCEGKMVGSIVYSKSKIDTSDGRTIDDVVTFGPLGVLPEYRNRGIAAKLVQESFRLAKDMGFRAVIIQGDPRLYGRLGFRCGEKYDLTNAEGQFSVCLMAYELYEGALKAAGGCFSESESFGYKEEALAEFDASFPAKEKGESAFQSEFGVLITLNYKKDPKYAV
;
A
#
# COMPACT_ATOMS: atom_id res chain seq x y z
N MET A 1 -10.92 25.04 10.73
CA MET A 1 -10.62 23.74 10.08
C MET A 1 -10.11 24.05 8.68
N LEU A 2 -8.91 23.60 8.31
CA LEU A 2 -8.48 23.67 6.90
C LEU A 2 -9.39 22.72 6.10
N LEU A 3 -10.16 23.24 5.15
CA LEU A 3 -10.88 22.39 4.19
C LEU A 3 -9.87 21.83 3.19
N CYS A 4 -9.62 20.52 3.27
CA CYS A 4 -8.87 19.79 2.27
C CYS A 4 -9.84 18.96 1.43
N SER A 5 -9.81 19.11 0.11
CA SER A 5 -10.58 18.31 -0.85
C SER A 5 -9.72 17.17 -1.40
N ILE A 6 -10.30 15.98 -1.59
CA ILE A 6 -9.66 14.89 -2.32
C ILE A 6 -10.05 14.98 -3.79
N LYS A 7 -9.08 14.83 -4.68
CA LYS A 7 -9.27 14.86 -6.14
C LYS A 7 -8.50 13.70 -6.77
N SER A 8 -9.03 13.13 -7.85
CA SER A 8 -8.26 12.23 -8.71
C SER A 8 -7.17 13.03 -9.44
N GLN A 9 -5.98 12.44 -9.53
CA GLN A 9 -4.85 12.93 -10.29
C GLN A 9 -5.10 12.69 -11.78
N GLN A 10 -5.75 13.64 -12.45
CA GLN A 10 -5.78 13.67 -13.92
C GLN A 10 -4.40 14.13 -14.44
N HIS A 11 -3.39 13.27 -14.36
CA HIS A 11 -2.07 13.56 -14.92
C HIS A 11 -1.98 13.20 -16.40
N ARG A 12 -1.64 14.20 -17.23
CA ARG A 12 -1.44 14.11 -18.68
C ARG A 12 0.01 13.81 -19.10
N GLY A 13 0.88 13.24 -18.25
CA GLY A 13 2.27 13.02 -18.71
C GLY A 13 3.36 12.37 -17.86
N VAL A 14 3.13 11.81 -16.65
CA VAL A 14 4.25 11.22 -15.88
C VAL A 14 4.00 9.80 -15.32
N CYS A 15 2.76 9.32 -15.27
CA CYS A 15 2.42 8.03 -14.63
C CYS A 15 2.15 6.86 -15.61
N LEU A 16 2.56 6.97 -16.87
CA LEU A 16 2.03 6.14 -17.97
C LEU A 16 2.82 4.86 -18.32
N VAL A 17 3.75 4.38 -17.50
CA VAL A 17 4.67 3.30 -17.95
C VAL A 17 4.51 1.98 -17.18
N PHE A 18 3.66 1.93 -16.16
CA PHE A 18 3.47 0.71 -15.36
C PHE A 18 2.17 0.01 -15.73
N ARG A 19 2.28 -1.22 -16.23
CA ARG A 19 1.15 -2.04 -16.70
C ARG A 19 0.06 -2.21 -15.64
N ASP A 20 0.45 -2.27 -14.37
CA ASP A 20 -0.45 -2.56 -13.25
C ASP A 20 -0.92 -1.31 -12.52
N TYR A 21 -0.50 -0.11 -12.92
CA TYR A 21 -0.96 1.14 -12.30
C TYR A 21 -2.48 1.32 -12.43
N VAL A 22 -3.12 1.78 -11.35
CA VAL A 22 -4.57 2.01 -11.29
C VAL A 22 -4.86 3.52 -11.23
N PRO A 23 -4.99 4.21 -12.38
CA PRO A 23 -5.14 5.67 -12.44
C PRO A 23 -6.39 6.19 -11.72
N GLU A 24 -7.45 5.40 -11.68
CA GLU A 24 -8.70 5.76 -10.99
C GLU A 24 -8.53 5.88 -9.47
N LEU A 25 -7.48 5.26 -8.92
CA LEU A 25 -7.15 5.28 -7.49
C LEU A 25 -5.95 6.19 -7.16
N ASP A 26 -5.42 6.93 -8.14
CA ASP A 26 -4.41 7.96 -7.90
C ASP A 26 -5.09 9.24 -7.40
N LEU A 27 -5.00 9.48 -6.09
CA LEU A 27 -5.70 10.58 -5.43
C LEU A 27 -4.73 11.55 -4.78
N VAL A 28 -5.08 12.83 -4.82
CA VAL A 28 -4.40 13.91 -4.07
C VAL A 28 -5.32 14.59 -3.09
N ALA A 29 -4.75 14.97 -1.95
CA ALA A 29 -5.33 15.92 -1.03
C ALA A 29 -4.88 17.33 -1.40
N VAL A 30 -5.84 18.23 -1.60
CA VAL A 30 -5.60 19.64 -1.92
C VAL A 30 -6.16 20.50 -0.80
N CYS A 31 -5.33 21.33 -0.18
CA CYS A 31 -5.76 22.34 0.79
C CYS A 31 -5.29 23.71 0.31
N GLU A 32 -6.19 24.70 0.29
CA GLU A 32 -5.86 26.08 -0.13
C GLU A 32 -5.17 26.14 -1.52
N GLY A 33 -5.58 25.26 -2.43
CA GLY A 33 -5.00 25.15 -3.78
C GLY A 33 -3.65 24.43 -3.86
N LYS A 34 -3.06 24.02 -2.74
CA LYS A 34 -1.78 23.28 -2.68
C LYS A 34 -2.05 21.77 -2.59
N MET A 35 -1.33 20.96 -3.38
CA MET A 35 -1.27 19.51 -3.16
C MET A 35 -0.44 19.22 -1.92
N VAL A 36 -1.05 18.56 -0.94
CA VAL A 36 -0.42 18.32 0.37
C VAL A 36 -0.28 16.85 0.71
N GLY A 37 -0.83 15.96 -0.11
CA GLY A 37 -0.65 14.53 0.04
C GLY A 37 -1.19 13.78 -1.17
N SER A 38 -0.74 12.53 -1.32
CA SER A 38 -1.13 11.66 -2.42
C SER A 38 -1.16 10.21 -1.98
N ILE A 39 -1.94 9.40 -2.69
CA ILE A 39 -1.96 7.94 -2.59
C ILE A 39 -2.02 7.37 -4.02
N VAL A 40 -1.17 6.38 -4.29
CA VAL A 40 -1.03 5.74 -5.61
C VAL A 40 -1.25 4.25 -5.45
N TYR A 41 -1.85 3.61 -6.45
CA TYR A 41 -2.17 2.18 -6.44
C TYR A 41 -1.62 1.44 -7.65
N SER A 42 -1.29 0.18 -7.45
CA SER A 42 -1.08 -0.82 -8.50
C SER A 42 -1.88 -2.09 -8.21
N LYS A 43 -2.19 -2.86 -9.25
CA LYS A 43 -2.73 -4.21 -9.12
C LYS A 43 -1.69 -5.13 -8.50
N SER A 44 -2.16 -6.08 -7.71
CA SER A 44 -1.36 -7.14 -7.14
C SER A 44 -2.10 -8.47 -7.29
N LYS A 45 -1.47 -9.57 -6.91
CA LYS A 45 -2.07 -10.89 -7.04
C LYS A 45 -1.79 -11.78 -5.84
N ILE A 46 -2.66 -12.79 -5.67
CA ILE A 46 -2.47 -13.90 -4.75
C ILE A 46 -2.51 -15.18 -5.57
N ASP A 47 -1.39 -15.91 -5.56
CA ASP A 47 -1.32 -17.27 -6.08
C ASP A 47 -1.75 -18.23 -4.96
N THR A 48 -2.99 -18.69 -5.06
CA THR A 48 -3.68 -19.44 -4.00
C THR A 48 -3.14 -20.87 -3.88
N SER A 49 -3.29 -21.45 -2.68
CA SER A 49 -2.85 -22.82 -2.38
C SER A 49 -3.53 -23.92 -3.22
N ASP A 50 -4.70 -23.64 -3.82
CA ASP A 50 -5.41 -24.57 -4.71
C ASP A 50 -5.08 -24.38 -6.20
N GLY A 51 -4.11 -23.51 -6.51
CA GLY A 51 -3.60 -23.29 -7.87
C GLY A 51 -4.33 -22.22 -8.69
N ARG A 52 -5.30 -21.50 -8.11
CA ARG A 52 -5.92 -20.31 -8.73
C ARG A 52 -5.05 -19.07 -8.52
N THR A 53 -5.21 -18.07 -9.38
CA THR A 53 -4.68 -16.71 -9.17
C THR A 53 -5.86 -15.76 -8.93
N ILE A 54 -5.78 -14.98 -7.85
CA ILE A 54 -6.68 -13.86 -7.55
C ILE A 54 -5.94 -12.58 -7.96
N ASP A 55 -6.44 -11.87 -8.99
CA ASP A 55 -5.82 -10.68 -9.59
C ASP A 55 -6.68 -9.41 -9.47
N ASP A 56 -7.76 -9.48 -8.69
CA ASP A 56 -8.66 -8.39 -8.33
C ASP A 56 -8.36 -7.85 -6.91
N VAL A 57 -7.07 -7.84 -6.54
CA VAL A 57 -6.53 -7.15 -5.35
C VAL A 57 -5.59 -6.03 -5.76
N VAL A 58 -5.44 -5.03 -4.88
CA VAL A 58 -4.58 -3.87 -5.15
C VAL A 58 -3.67 -3.55 -3.97
N THR A 59 -2.57 -2.89 -4.27
CA THR A 59 -1.58 -2.40 -3.31
C THR A 59 -1.46 -0.90 -3.48
N PHE A 60 -1.47 -0.14 -2.39
CA PHE A 60 -1.06 1.26 -2.46
C PHE A 60 0.38 1.47 -2.04
N GLY A 61 1.02 2.44 -2.67
CA GLY A 61 2.36 2.88 -2.38
C GLY A 61 2.90 3.76 -3.50
N PRO A 62 3.43 4.95 -3.21
CA PRO A 62 3.52 5.59 -1.90
C PRO A 62 2.20 6.23 -1.42
N LEU A 63 2.05 6.34 -0.09
CA LEU A 63 1.10 7.23 0.58
C LEU A 63 1.89 8.32 1.33
N GLY A 64 1.66 9.58 0.98
CA GLY A 64 2.46 10.70 1.51
C GLY A 64 1.61 11.90 1.92
N VAL A 65 2.01 12.58 2.99
CA VAL A 65 1.49 13.89 3.39
C VAL A 65 2.65 14.80 3.77
N LEU A 66 2.63 16.03 3.25
CA LEU A 66 3.59 17.08 3.57
C LEU A 66 3.71 17.27 5.09
N PRO A 67 4.94 17.41 5.64
CA PRO A 67 5.16 17.51 7.07
C PRO A 67 4.27 18.52 7.80
N GLU A 68 4.09 19.72 7.23
CA GLU A 68 3.29 20.79 7.82
C GLU A 68 1.78 20.53 7.84
N TYR A 69 1.32 19.49 7.12
CA TYR A 69 -0.06 19.03 7.03
C TYR A 69 -0.34 17.69 7.75
N ARG A 70 0.68 17.09 8.38
CA ARG A 70 0.52 15.83 9.16
C ARG A 70 -0.32 16.05 10.42
N ASN A 71 -0.80 14.95 11.01
CA ASN A 71 -1.66 14.93 12.20
C ASN A 71 -3.02 15.64 12.04
N ARG A 72 -3.47 15.85 10.80
CA ARG A 72 -4.78 16.46 10.46
C ARG A 72 -5.77 15.47 9.84
N GLY A 73 -5.48 14.17 9.90
CA GLY A 73 -6.33 13.09 9.34
C GLY A 73 -6.31 12.98 7.81
N ILE A 74 -5.44 13.69 7.10
CA ILE A 74 -5.40 13.71 5.62
C ILE A 74 -5.11 12.32 5.03
N ALA A 75 -4.08 11.62 5.54
CA ALA A 75 -3.74 10.28 5.08
C ALA A 75 -4.91 9.30 5.27
N ALA A 76 -5.59 9.36 6.42
CA ALA A 76 -6.76 8.52 6.69
C ALA A 76 -7.90 8.81 5.72
N LYS A 77 -8.15 10.09 5.38
CA LYS A 77 -9.17 10.44 4.38
C LYS A 77 -8.81 9.96 2.97
N LEU A 78 -7.53 10.06 2.58
CA LEU A 78 -7.05 9.51 1.29
C LEU A 78 -7.32 8.00 1.21
N VAL A 79 -6.95 7.25 2.26
CA VAL A 79 -7.18 5.80 2.36
C VAL A 79 -8.68 5.45 2.35
N GLN A 80 -9.51 6.19 3.08
CA GLN A 80 -10.95 5.93 3.12
C GLN A 80 -11.61 6.15 1.76
N GLU A 81 -11.26 7.24 1.08
CA GLU A 81 -11.83 7.54 -0.24
C GLU A 81 -11.34 6.55 -1.30
N SER A 82 -10.06 6.18 -1.28
CA SER A 82 -9.55 5.17 -2.20
C SER A 82 -10.16 3.79 -1.96
N PHE A 83 -10.48 3.42 -0.71
CA PHE A 83 -11.19 2.16 -0.43
C PHE A 83 -12.61 2.16 -0.99
N ARG A 84 -13.33 3.28 -0.86
CA ARG A 84 -14.65 3.42 -1.45
C ARG A 84 -14.59 3.22 -2.96
N LEU A 85 -13.68 3.92 -3.64
CA LEU A 85 -13.49 3.79 -5.09
C LEU A 85 -13.05 2.38 -5.49
N ALA A 86 -12.09 1.79 -4.78
CA ALA A 86 -11.60 0.46 -5.10
C ALA A 86 -12.72 -0.60 -4.97
N LYS A 87 -13.56 -0.46 -3.95
CA LYS A 87 -14.75 -1.30 -3.78
C LYS A 87 -15.74 -1.13 -4.93
N ASP A 88 -16.04 0.10 -5.33
CA ASP A 88 -16.95 0.40 -6.43
C ASP A 88 -16.44 -0.14 -7.78
N MET A 89 -15.11 -0.27 -7.93
CA MET A 89 -14.44 -0.88 -9.08
C MET A 89 -14.44 -2.42 -9.05
N GLY A 90 -14.90 -3.04 -7.97
CA GLY A 90 -14.98 -4.49 -7.82
C GLY A 90 -13.71 -5.16 -7.27
N PHE A 91 -12.75 -4.40 -6.76
CA PHE A 91 -11.60 -5.00 -6.08
C PHE A 91 -12.03 -5.68 -4.77
N ARG A 92 -11.38 -6.80 -4.46
CA ARG A 92 -11.63 -7.61 -3.26
C ARG A 92 -11.04 -7.01 -2.02
N ALA A 93 -9.79 -6.60 -2.12
CA ALA A 93 -9.00 -6.20 -0.98
C ALA A 93 -7.88 -5.23 -1.36
N VAL A 94 -7.43 -4.51 -0.35
CA VAL A 94 -6.17 -3.77 -0.39
C VAL A 94 -5.16 -4.52 0.46
N ILE A 95 -4.01 -4.85 -0.11
CA ILE A 95 -2.92 -5.56 0.57
C ILE A 95 -1.65 -4.72 0.49
N ILE A 96 -0.95 -4.56 1.60
CA ILE A 96 0.23 -3.70 1.69
C ILE A 96 1.33 -4.35 2.52
N GLN A 97 2.57 -3.92 2.27
CA GLN A 97 3.65 -4.00 3.25
C GLN A 97 3.64 -2.72 4.09
N GLY A 98 3.17 -2.80 5.33
CA GLY A 98 2.99 -1.62 6.17
C GLY A 98 3.11 -1.90 7.66
N ASP A 99 3.28 -0.82 8.43
CA ASP A 99 3.42 -0.91 9.89
C ASP A 99 2.06 -1.23 10.56
N PRO A 100 1.93 -2.36 11.28
CA PRO A 100 0.69 -2.73 11.97
C PRO A 100 0.21 -1.70 12.99
N ARG A 101 1.12 -0.93 13.59
CA ARG A 101 0.81 0.12 14.57
C ARG A 101 0.09 1.30 13.92
N LEU A 102 0.33 1.53 12.62
CA LEU A 102 -0.31 2.57 11.83
C LEU A 102 -1.57 2.06 11.15
N TYR A 103 -1.44 1.02 10.33
CA TYR A 103 -2.51 0.56 9.45
C TYR A 103 -3.55 -0.30 10.17
N GLY A 104 -3.20 -0.93 11.29
CA GLY A 104 -4.17 -1.63 12.13
C GLY A 104 -5.31 -0.72 12.62
N ARG A 105 -5.00 0.57 12.86
CA ARG A 105 -5.97 1.60 13.24
C ARG A 105 -6.92 1.99 12.10
N LEU A 106 -6.52 1.74 10.86
CA LEU A 106 -7.33 1.94 9.65
C LEU A 106 -8.14 0.70 9.26
N GLY A 107 -8.11 -0.36 10.09
CA GLY A 107 -8.90 -1.57 9.90
C GLY A 107 -8.15 -2.70 9.19
N PHE A 108 -6.89 -2.49 8.80
CA PHE A 108 -6.07 -3.59 8.29
C PHE A 108 -5.88 -4.68 9.33
N ARG A 109 -5.67 -5.90 8.85
CA ARG A 109 -5.34 -7.08 9.65
C ARG A 109 -4.08 -7.73 9.08
N CYS A 110 -3.30 -8.41 9.92
CA CYS A 110 -2.16 -9.18 9.46
C CYS A 110 -2.58 -10.21 8.41
N GLY A 111 -1.76 -10.41 7.37
CA GLY A 111 -2.02 -11.32 6.26
C GLY A 111 -2.22 -12.76 6.72
N GLU A 112 -1.62 -13.16 7.84
CA GLU A 112 -1.82 -14.47 8.48
C GLU A 112 -3.29 -14.76 8.77
N LYS A 113 -4.12 -13.74 9.07
CA LYS A 113 -5.57 -13.92 9.26
C LYS A 113 -6.26 -14.55 8.04
N TYR A 114 -5.70 -14.34 6.85
CA TYR A 114 -6.22 -14.81 5.57
C TYR A 114 -5.30 -15.85 4.92
N ASP A 115 -4.37 -16.42 5.70
CA ASP A 115 -3.33 -17.35 5.27
C ASP A 115 -2.49 -16.81 4.08
N LEU A 116 -2.19 -15.51 4.08
CA LEU A 116 -1.35 -14.87 3.07
C LEU A 116 0.13 -14.90 3.47
N THR A 117 0.97 -15.36 2.55
CA THR A 117 2.44 -15.40 2.69
C THR A 117 3.14 -14.48 1.70
N ASN A 118 4.42 -14.22 1.92
CA ASN A 118 5.32 -13.66 0.91
C ASN A 118 5.73 -14.73 -0.14
N ALA A 119 6.58 -14.33 -1.09
CA ALA A 119 7.12 -15.17 -2.15
C ALA A 119 7.88 -16.42 -1.63
N GLU A 120 8.45 -16.34 -0.44
CA GLU A 120 9.18 -17.41 0.22
C GLU A 120 8.27 -18.35 1.04
N GLY A 121 6.95 -18.15 1.00
CA GLY A 121 5.99 -18.94 1.78
C GLY A 121 6.05 -18.66 3.29
N GLN A 122 6.53 -17.48 3.68
CA GLN A 122 6.60 -17.03 5.07
C GLN A 122 5.51 -16.00 5.36
N PHE A 123 5.03 -16.01 6.59
CA PHE A 123 4.19 -14.92 7.12
C PHE A 123 5.07 -13.75 7.49
N SER A 124 4.60 -12.55 7.20
CA SER A 124 5.24 -11.30 7.60
C SER A 124 4.33 -10.54 8.55
N VAL A 125 4.89 -9.96 9.61
CA VAL A 125 4.15 -9.04 10.47
C VAL A 125 3.71 -7.77 9.71
N CYS A 126 4.42 -7.41 8.64
CA CYS A 126 4.14 -6.21 7.84
C CYS A 126 3.23 -6.47 6.65
N LEU A 127 3.01 -7.73 6.26
CA LEU A 127 2.03 -8.05 5.23
C LEU A 127 0.63 -7.89 5.84
N MET A 128 -0.11 -6.89 5.38
CA MET A 128 -1.42 -6.53 5.93
C MET A 128 -2.48 -6.47 4.85
N ALA A 129 -3.70 -6.87 5.18
CA ALA A 129 -4.83 -6.87 4.26
C ALA A 129 -6.07 -6.19 4.86
N TYR A 130 -6.81 -5.49 4.00
CA TYR A 130 -8.12 -4.89 4.26
C TYR A 130 -9.11 -5.43 3.23
N GLU A 131 -10.15 -6.15 3.67
CA GLU A 131 -11.23 -6.61 2.80
C GLU A 131 -12.16 -5.44 2.45
N LEU A 132 -12.42 -5.19 1.16
CA LEU A 132 -13.29 -4.11 0.70
C LEU A 132 -14.79 -4.45 0.85
N TYR A 133 -15.09 -5.74 1.00
CA TYR A 133 -16.38 -6.26 1.42
C TYR A 133 -16.18 -7.50 2.29
N GLU A 134 -17.16 -7.82 3.13
CA GLU A 134 -17.05 -8.91 4.08
C GLU A 134 -16.79 -10.26 3.40
N GLY A 135 -15.72 -10.96 3.83
CA GLY A 135 -15.36 -12.28 3.31
C GLY A 135 -14.73 -12.27 1.92
N ALA A 136 -14.29 -11.11 1.40
CA ALA A 136 -13.63 -11.00 0.11
C ALA A 136 -12.36 -11.87 -0.04
N LEU A 137 -11.66 -12.13 1.07
CA LEU A 137 -10.46 -12.96 1.14
C LEU A 137 -10.73 -14.36 1.71
N LYS A 138 -11.99 -14.76 1.85
CA LYS A 138 -12.33 -16.13 2.27
C LYS A 138 -11.76 -17.12 1.27
N ALA A 139 -10.97 -18.08 1.77
CA ALA A 139 -10.26 -19.08 0.96
C ALA A 139 -9.32 -18.48 -0.10
N ALA A 140 -8.78 -17.28 0.15
CA ALA A 140 -7.72 -16.70 -0.68
C ALA A 140 -6.33 -17.30 -0.40
N GLY A 141 -6.12 -17.89 0.78
CA GLY A 141 -4.81 -18.30 1.30
C GLY A 141 -3.80 -18.80 0.27
N GLY A 142 -2.58 -18.28 0.36
CA GLY A 142 -1.54 -18.47 -0.64
C GLY A 142 -0.50 -17.37 -0.64
N CYS A 143 0.26 -17.29 -1.73
CA CYS A 143 1.38 -16.39 -1.90
C CYS A 143 0.93 -15.05 -2.49
N PHE A 144 1.10 -13.97 -1.74
CA PHE A 144 0.91 -12.62 -2.23
C PHE A 144 2.15 -12.13 -2.98
N SER A 145 1.94 -11.42 -4.10
CA SER A 145 2.99 -10.70 -4.80
C SER A 145 2.50 -9.34 -5.29
N GLU A 146 3.33 -8.32 -5.07
CA GLU A 146 3.14 -6.96 -5.59
C GLU A 146 3.48 -6.88 -7.08
N SER A 147 3.05 -5.80 -7.74
CA SER A 147 3.47 -5.52 -9.12
C SER A 147 4.99 -5.35 -9.20
N GLU A 148 5.58 -5.82 -10.30
CA GLU A 148 6.98 -5.56 -10.65
C GLU A 148 7.32 -4.06 -10.71
N SER A 149 6.29 -3.20 -10.81
CA SER A 149 6.40 -1.73 -10.78
C SER A 149 6.99 -1.19 -9.47
N PHE A 150 7.00 -1.97 -8.39
CA PHE A 150 7.68 -1.63 -7.15
C PHE A 150 9.20 -1.88 -7.21
N GLY A 151 9.68 -2.65 -8.18
CA GLY A 151 11.09 -2.85 -8.44
C GLY A 151 11.73 -1.64 -9.13
N TYR A 152 12.94 -1.28 -8.72
CA TYR A 152 13.74 -0.25 -9.35
C TYR A 152 15.21 -0.66 -9.45
N LYS A 153 15.94 -0.03 -10.38
CA LYS A 153 17.40 -0.14 -10.47
C LYS A 153 18.01 1.03 -9.70
N GLU A 154 18.98 0.75 -8.83
CA GLU A 154 19.59 1.78 -7.98
C GLU A 154 20.21 2.91 -8.80
N GLU A 155 20.83 2.61 -9.94
CA GLU A 155 21.45 3.59 -10.82
C GLU A 155 20.41 4.53 -11.43
N ALA A 156 19.31 3.98 -11.94
CA ALA A 156 18.24 4.76 -12.53
C ALA A 156 17.54 5.65 -11.47
N LEU A 157 17.38 5.14 -10.24
CA LEU A 157 16.85 5.93 -9.14
C LEU A 157 17.79 7.09 -8.79
N ALA A 158 19.10 6.84 -8.72
CA ALA A 158 20.08 7.88 -8.42
C ALA A 158 20.13 8.98 -9.50
N GLU A 159 20.05 8.60 -10.78
CA GLU A 159 19.95 9.55 -11.90
C GLU A 159 18.68 10.40 -11.82
N PHE A 160 17.55 9.79 -11.49
CA PHE A 160 16.28 10.49 -11.31
C PHE A 160 16.32 11.45 -10.12
N ASP A 161 16.81 11.00 -8.96
CA ASP A 161 16.93 11.82 -7.75
C ASP A 161 17.86 13.03 -7.96
N ALA A 162 18.92 12.88 -8.76
CA ALA A 162 19.84 13.96 -9.12
C ALA A 162 19.17 15.10 -9.93
N SER A 163 17.97 14.87 -10.50
CA SER A 163 17.20 15.90 -11.19
C SER A 163 16.49 16.88 -10.24
N PHE A 164 16.39 16.54 -8.95
CA PHE A 164 15.76 17.39 -7.94
C PHE A 164 16.80 18.21 -7.17
N PRO A 165 16.41 19.36 -6.58
CA PRO A 165 17.26 20.07 -5.62
C PRO A 165 17.68 19.13 -4.49
N ALA A 166 18.98 19.12 -4.17
CA ALA A 166 19.52 18.27 -3.12
C ALA A 166 18.81 18.52 -1.77
N LYS A 167 18.46 17.43 -1.08
CA LYS A 167 17.88 17.43 0.26
C LYS A 167 18.71 16.55 1.18
N GLU A 168 18.85 16.95 2.43
CA GLU A 168 19.44 16.09 3.45
C GLU A 168 18.53 14.87 3.67
N LYS A 169 19.12 13.67 3.59
CA LYS A 169 18.40 12.43 3.91
C LYS A 169 18.09 12.44 5.41
N GLY A 170 16.80 12.47 5.73
CA GLY A 170 16.31 12.31 7.10
C GLY A 170 15.79 10.90 7.32
N GLU A 171 16.17 10.28 8.43
CA GLU A 171 15.53 9.08 8.96
C GLU A 171 14.94 9.39 10.34
N SER A 172 13.68 9.03 10.52
CA SER A 172 13.00 9.10 11.81
C SER A 172 13.12 7.78 12.56
N ALA A 173 13.06 7.80 13.89
CA ALA A 173 13.03 6.57 14.69
C ALA A 173 11.92 5.59 14.24
N PHE A 174 10.77 6.13 13.80
CA PHE A 174 9.68 5.33 13.24
C PHE A 174 10.09 4.56 11.98
N GLN A 175 10.88 5.17 11.09
CA GLN A 175 11.40 4.50 9.89
C GLN A 175 12.41 3.42 10.26
N SER A 176 13.33 3.69 11.19
CA SER A 176 14.31 2.69 11.64
C SER A 176 13.63 1.49 12.32
N GLU A 177 12.61 1.73 13.17
CA GLU A 177 11.82 0.66 13.79
C GLU A 177 11.03 -0.15 12.76
N PHE A 178 10.41 0.51 11.78
CA PHE A 178 9.72 -0.18 10.69
C PHE A 178 10.69 -1.03 9.85
N GLY A 179 11.92 -0.54 9.64
CA GLY A 179 13.00 -1.27 9.01
C GLY A 179 13.39 -2.56 9.75
N VAL A 180 13.20 -2.64 11.07
CA VAL A 180 13.34 -3.91 11.80
C VAL A 180 12.13 -4.81 11.56
N LEU A 181 10.91 -4.25 11.65
CA LEU A 181 9.67 -5.02 11.51
C LEU A 181 9.56 -5.73 10.16
N ILE A 182 10.01 -5.12 9.06
CA ILE A 182 9.93 -5.72 7.72
C ILE A 182 10.80 -6.98 7.58
N THR A 183 11.80 -7.15 8.45
CA THR A 183 12.65 -8.36 8.48
C THR A 183 12.03 -9.52 9.25
N LEU A 184 10.96 -9.27 10.00
CA LEU A 184 10.32 -10.27 10.86
C LEU A 184 9.37 -11.16 10.06
N ASN A 185 9.96 -12.14 9.37
CA ASN A 185 9.26 -13.18 8.64
C ASN A 185 9.38 -14.53 9.36
N TYR A 186 8.32 -15.33 9.38
CA TYR A 186 8.26 -16.59 10.11
C TYR A 186 7.39 -17.62 9.39
N LYS A 187 7.59 -18.89 9.73
CA LYS A 187 6.66 -19.97 9.37
C LYS A 187 5.70 -20.18 10.52
N LYS A 188 4.43 -20.42 10.22
CA LYS A 188 3.41 -20.73 11.23
C LYS A 188 3.85 -21.96 12.00
N ASP A 189 3.96 -21.83 13.32
CA ASP A 189 4.23 -22.97 14.18
C ASP A 189 2.96 -23.84 14.22
N PRO A 190 3.04 -25.14 13.86
CA PRO A 190 1.90 -26.05 13.91
C PRO A 190 1.19 -26.08 15.27
N LYS A 191 1.91 -25.79 16.36
CA LYS A 191 1.35 -25.71 17.72
C LYS A 191 0.30 -24.61 17.90
N TYR A 192 0.41 -23.52 17.14
CA TYR A 192 -0.51 -22.37 17.21
C TYR A 192 -1.40 -22.27 15.97
N ALA A 193 -1.43 -23.30 15.11
CA ALA A 193 -2.37 -23.39 14.02
C ALA A 193 -3.77 -23.67 14.59
N VAL A 194 -4.65 -22.66 14.53
CA VAL A 194 -6.08 -22.72 14.91
C VAL A 194 -6.90 -23.27 13.75
#